data_AF-A0A7V2RQ74-F1
#
_entry.id   AF-A0A7V2RQ74-F1
#
_cell.length_a   1.000
_cell.length_b   1.000
_cell.length_c   1.000
_cell.angle_alpha   90.00
_cell.angle_beta   90.00
_cell.angle_gamma   90.00
#
_symmetry.space_group_name_H-M   'P 1'
#
loop_
_entity.id
_entity.type
_entity.pdbx_description
1 polymer ?
#
loop_
_entity_poly.entity_id
_entity_poly.type
_entity_poly.pdbx_seq_one_letter_code
_entity_poly.pdbx_strand_id
1 'polypeptide(L)'
;MKYTILSIVLFFVSDSIYSQTTEEEYLYVTYGYKEQLLKGLDDKKGYHWEILTEYKFREKSSGLPLIGSKGLPPGKFEFEGLHRSGEDAPCAIVAIYKEKENMEKWDGLFIPIPHPESDTEVLDRGKKYYTKDVKFKSEVQTQYILALQKLAMYLAAEAAKE
;
A
#
# COMPACT_ATOMS: atom_id res chain seq x y z
N MET A 1 4.53 -23.31 -3.17
CA MET A 1 3.12 -23.57 -2.79
C MET A 1 2.53 -22.55 -1.80
N LYS A 2 3.29 -21.96 -0.86
CA LYS A 2 2.73 -20.95 0.07
C LYS A 2 2.32 -19.62 -0.59
N TYR A 3 2.89 -19.28 -1.75
CA TYR A 3 2.56 -18.06 -2.50
C TYR A 3 1.35 -18.20 -3.43
N THR A 4 0.88 -19.43 -3.68
CA THR A 4 -0.19 -19.69 -4.66
C THR A 4 -1.57 -19.26 -4.15
N ILE A 5 -1.78 -19.31 -2.83
CA ILE A 5 -3.06 -18.90 -2.21
C ILE A 5 -3.18 -17.37 -2.15
N LEU A 6 -2.06 -16.65 -1.95
CA LEU A 6 -2.04 -15.18 -1.94
C LEU A 6 -2.38 -14.59 -3.32
N SER A 7 -1.97 -15.26 -4.40
CA SER A 7 -2.30 -14.86 -5.78
C SER A 7 -3.77 -15.06 -6.16
N ILE A 8 -4.47 -16.03 -5.55
CA ILE A 8 -5.87 -16.33 -5.89
C ILE A 8 -6.83 -15.34 -5.24
N VAL A 9 -6.55 -14.90 -4.01
CA VAL A 9 -7.41 -13.94 -3.29
C VAL A 9 -7.33 -12.53 -3.90
N LEU A 10 -6.20 -12.16 -4.51
CA LEU A 10 -6.06 -10.88 -5.23
C LEU A 10 -6.73 -10.86 -6.61
N PHE A 11 -7.04 -12.02 -7.20
CA PHE A 11 -7.45 -12.12 -8.62
C PHE A 11 -8.95 -12.01 -8.85
N PHE A 12 -9.79 -12.17 -7.82
CA PHE A 12 -11.26 -12.18 -7.96
C PHE A 12 -11.94 -10.83 -7.64
N VAL A 13 -11.16 -9.76 -7.48
CA VAL A 13 -11.63 -8.44 -7.02
C VAL A 13 -11.21 -7.34 -8.01
N SER A 14 -10.89 -7.66 -9.28
CA SER A 14 -10.11 -6.77 -10.16
C SER A 14 -10.89 -5.89 -11.15
N ASP A 15 -12.18 -6.08 -11.38
CA ASP A 15 -12.77 -5.50 -12.61
C ASP A 15 -13.56 -4.20 -12.41
N SER A 16 -13.73 -3.69 -11.18
CA SER A 16 -14.49 -2.44 -10.97
C SER A 16 -13.93 -1.45 -9.95
N ILE A 17 -12.90 -1.80 -9.18
CA ILE A 17 -12.60 -1.03 -7.95
C ILE A 17 -11.42 -0.07 -8.14
N TYR A 18 -10.67 -0.22 -9.23
CA TYR A 18 -9.43 0.51 -9.42
C TYR A 18 -9.04 0.57 -10.90
N SER A 19 -8.73 1.75 -11.43
CA SER A 19 -8.35 1.88 -12.85
C SER A 19 -6.93 1.36 -13.10
N GLN A 20 -6.68 0.91 -14.33
CA GLN A 20 -5.33 0.60 -14.83
C GLN A 20 -4.32 1.70 -14.47
N THR A 21 -3.19 1.30 -13.89
CA THR A 21 -2.09 2.21 -13.55
C THR A 21 -1.21 2.45 -14.78
N THR A 22 -1.11 3.70 -15.19
CA THR A 22 -0.16 4.15 -16.23
C THR A 22 1.26 4.24 -15.68
N GLU A 23 2.25 4.30 -16.58
CA GLU A 23 3.65 4.52 -16.16
C GLU A 23 3.83 5.83 -15.38
N GLU A 24 3.16 6.90 -15.80
CA GLU A 24 3.22 8.20 -15.16
C GLU A 24 2.70 8.16 -13.72
N GLU A 25 1.59 7.48 -13.49
CA GLU A 25 0.99 7.28 -12.17
C GLU A 25 1.89 6.40 -11.30
N TYR A 26 2.40 5.29 -11.84
CA TYR A 26 3.34 4.44 -11.13
C TYR A 26 4.57 5.22 -10.66
N LEU A 27 5.16 6.04 -11.54
CA LEU A 27 6.33 6.86 -11.20
C LEU A 27 5.98 7.94 -10.18
N TYR A 28 4.80 8.55 -10.31
CA TYR A 28 4.34 9.55 -9.35
C TYR A 28 4.20 8.93 -7.96
N VAL A 29 3.58 7.76 -7.84
CA VAL A 29 3.43 7.06 -6.55
C VAL A 29 4.76 6.57 -5.99
N THR A 30 5.64 6.06 -6.84
CA THR A 30 6.92 5.46 -6.42
C THR A 30 7.92 6.52 -5.95
N TYR A 31 7.99 7.66 -6.63
CA TYR A 31 9.04 8.65 -6.43
C TYR A 31 8.50 10.04 -6.07
N GLY A 32 7.49 10.52 -6.80
CA GLY A 32 6.98 11.87 -6.64
C GLY A 32 6.19 12.07 -5.34
N TYR A 33 5.46 11.05 -4.88
CA TYR A 33 4.57 11.22 -3.74
C TYR A 33 5.30 11.42 -2.43
N LYS A 34 6.39 10.67 -2.23
CA LYS A 34 7.30 10.88 -1.09
C LYS A 34 7.83 12.32 -1.07
N GLU A 35 8.26 12.83 -2.22
CA GLU A 35 8.79 14.19 -2.33
C GLU A 35 7.71 15.24 -2.07
N GLN A 36 6.50 15.02 -2.56
CA GLN A 36 5.35 15.89 -2.34
C GLN A 36 5.00 16.00 -0.85
N LEU A 37 4.86 14.87 -0.16
CA LEU A 37 4.58 14.84 1.28
C LEU A 37 5.69 15.49 2.11
N LEU A 38 6.96 15.26 1.74
CA LEU A 38 8.11 15.85 2.43
C LEU A 38 8.22 17.37 2.26
N LYS A 39 7.82 17.89 1.10
CA LYS A 39 7.95 19.31 0.74
C LYS A 39 6.66 20.12 0.94
N GLY A 40 5.55 19.45 1.29
CA GLY A 40 4.23 20.09 1.38
C GLY A 40 3.78 20.70 0.06
N LEU A 41 4.08 20.02 -1.06
CA LEU A 41 3.67 20.47 -2.39
C LEU A 41 2.20 20.11 -2.64
N ASP A 42 1.53 20.94 -3.43
CA ASP A 42 0.17 20.66 -3.90
C ASP A 42 0.13 19.38 -4.75
N ASP A 43 -1.05 18.78 -4.82
CA ASP A 43 -1.32 17.64 -5.68
C ASP A 43 -1.01 17.97 -7.14
N LYS A 44 -0.52 16.97 -7.87
CA LYS A 44 -0.37 17.07 -9.31
C LYS A 44 -1.74 17.37 -9.93
N LYS A 45 -1.80 18.40 -10.78
CA LYS A 45 -3.04 18.80 -11.46
C LYS A 45 -3.70 17.59 -12.13
N GLY A 46 -5.00 17.40 -11.85
CA GLY A 46 -5.76 16.28 -12.38
C GLY A 46 -5.77 15.05 -11.47
N TYR A 47 -5.11 15.10 -10.32
CA TYR A 47 -5.07 14.02 -9.35
C TYR A 47 -5.41 14.48 -7.95
N HIS A 48 -5.83 13.55 -7.09
CA HIS A 48 -5.95 13.75 -5.66
C HIS A 48 -5.66 12.45 -4.90
N TRP A 49 -5.30 12.57 -3.62
CA TRP A 49 -5.02 11.44 -2.75
C TRP A 49 -6.15 11.19 -1.76
N GLU A 50 -6.50 9.93 -1.55
CA GLU A 50 -7.45 9.49 -0.53
C GLU A 50 -6.83 8.39 0.35
N ILE A 51 -7.04 8.49 1.66
CA ILE A 51 -6.70 7.39 2.58
C ILE A 51 -7.76 6.30 2.45
N LEU A 52 -7.38 5.17 1.87
CA LEU A 52 -8.26 4.01 1.69
C LEU A 52 -8.43 3.26 3.02
N THR A 53 -7.32 2.92 3.67
CA THR A 53 -7.37 2.24 4.97
C THR A 53 -6.07 2.35 5.75
N GLU A 54 -6.13 2.12 7.06
CA GLU A 54 -4.97 2.05 7.92
C GLU A 54 -4.93 0.73 8.73
N TYR A 55 -3.75 0.14 8.89
CA TYR A 55 -3.50 -0.99 9.77
C TYR A 55 -2.48 -0.59 10.83
N LYS A 56 -2.96 -0.38 12.07
CA LYS A 56 -2.13 -0.05 13.24
C LYS A 56 -1.79 -1.33 13.99
N PHE A 57 -0.52 -1.51 14.33
CA PHE A 57 -0.07 -2.57 15.22
C PHE A 57 0.68 -1.96 16.41
N ARG A 58 0.20 -2.25 17.62
CA ARG A 58 0.80 -1.75 18.86
C ARG A 58 1.79 -2.77 19.42
N GLU A 59 2.81 -2.25 20.08
CA GLU A 59 3.65 -3.04 20.98
C GLU A 59 2.76 -3.60 22.10
N LYS A 60 2.67 -4.93 22.18
CA LYS A 60 1.96 -5.76 23.17
C LYS A 60 1.10 -5.00 24.21
N SER A 61 -0.21 -4.89 23.98
CA SER A 61 -1.15 -4.85 25.11
C SER A 61 -1.62 -6.27 25.42
N SER A 62 -1.06 -6.84 26.48
CA SER A 62 -1.70 -7.83 27.37
C SER A 62 -2.60 -8.91 26.73
N GLY A 63 -2.08 -10.13 26.54
CA GLY A 63 -2.90 -11.33 26.70
C GLY A 63 -2.70 -12.48 25.71
N LEU A 64 -2.35 -12.21 24.46
CA LEU A 64 -2.11 -13.27 23.47
C LEU A 64 -0.70 -13.12 22.88
N PRO A 65 0.23 -14.04 23.20
CA PRO A 65 1.52 -14.06 22.53
C PRO A 65 1.29 -14.44 21.07
N LEU A 66 1.43 -13.48 20.16
CA LEU A 66 1.83 -13.82 18.79
C LEU A 66 3.18 -14.55 18.93
N ILE A 67 3.14 -15.86 18.68
CA ILE A 67 4.27 -16.78 18.87
C ILE A 67 5.46 -16.22 18.09
N GLY A 68 6.53 -15.84 18.80
CA GLY A 68 7.82 -15.48 18.22
C GLY A 68 8.14 -13.99 18.07
N SER A 69 7.22 -13.05 18.33
CA SER A 69 7.53 -11.62 18.19
C SER A 69 8.27 -11.07 19.42
N LYS A 70 9.61 -11.00 19.33
CA LYS A 70 10.36 -9.95 20.04
C LYS A 70 9.78 -8.61 19.58
N GLY A 71 9.43 -7.75 20.54
CA GLY A 71 8.59 -6.57 20.32
C GLY A 71 8.99 -5.80 19.07
N LEU A 72 8.09 -5.73 18.08
CA LEU A 72 8.21 -4.69 17.08
C LEU A 72 7.93 -3.35 17.77
N PRO A 73 8.64 -2.28 17.37
CA PRO A 73 8.19 -0.94 17.67
C PRO A 73 6.75 -0.78 17.14
N PRO A 74 5.88 -0.04 17.86
CA PRO A 74 4.54 0.24 17.38
C PRO A 74 4.64 0.90 16.00
N GLY A 75 3.73 0.56 15.10
CA GLY A 75 3.76 1.11 13.76
C GLY A 75 2.39 1.05 13.11
N LYS A 76 2.30 1.67 11.93
CA LYS A 76 1.14 1.54 11.06
C LYS A 76 1.53 1.42 9.61
N PHE A 77 0.70 0.69 8.87
CA PHE A 77 0.60 0.81 7.43
C PHE A 77 -0.60 1.70 7.11
N GLU A 78 -0.40 2.68 6.25
CA GLU A 78 -1.44 3.51 5.67
C GLU A 78 -1.49 3.23 4.18
N PHE A 79 -2.66 2.97 3.64
CA PHE A 79 -2.85 2.76 2.21
C PHE A 79 -3.57 3.96 1.66
N GLU A 80 -2.96 4.59 0.66
CA GLU A 80 -3.53 5.74 -0.01
C GLU A 80 -3.71 5.44 -1.49
N GLY A 81 -4.86 5.84 -2.02
CA GLY A 81 -5.18 5.75 -3.44
C GLY A 81 -4.90 7.08 -4.12
N LEU A 82 -4.20 7.04 -5.23
CA LEU A 82 -4.13 8.15 -6.18
C LEU A 82 -5.35 8.07 -7.07
N HIS A 83 -6.18 9.11 -7.16
CA HIS A 83 -7.37 9.15 -8.02
C HIS A 83 -7.18 10.16 -9.13
N ARG A 84 -7.73 9.87 -10.33
CA ARG A 84 -7.89 10.90 -11.36
C ARG A 84 -9.06 11.81 -11.00
N SER A 85 -9.00 13.07 -11.42
CA SER A 85 -10.09 14.01 -11.21
C SER A 85 -11.37 13.52 -11.87
N GLY A 86 -12.41 13.31 -11.07
CA GLY A 86 -13.72 12.82 -11.54
C GLY A 86 -13.84 11.30 -11.61
N GLU A 87 -12.83 10.55 -11.18
CA GLU A 87 -12.89 9.10 -11.00
C GLU A 87 -12.97 8.76 -9.51
N ASP A 88 -13.98 7.96 -9.13
CA ASP A 88 -14.14 7.45 -7.77
C ASP A 88 -13.19 6.27 -7.51
N ALA A 89 -12.92 5.47 -8.55
CA ALA A 89 -11.95 4.40 -8.50
C ALA A 89 -10.52 4.98 -8.53
N PRO A 90 -9.63 4.56 -7.62
CA PRO A 90 -8.26 5.06 -7.66
C PRO A 90 -7.45 4.42 -8.82
N CYS A 91 -6.35 5.03 -9.26
CA CYS A 91 -5.50 4.64 -10.41
C CYS A 91 -4.03 4.26 -10.10
N ALA A 92 -3.43 4.63 -8.94
CA ALA A 92 -2.30 3.88 -8.30
C ALA A 92 -2.29 3.84 -6.73
N ILE A 93 -2.15 2.68 -6.08
CA ILE A 93 -2.17 2.60 -4.60
C ILE A 93 -0.74 2.66 -4.06
N VAL A 94 -0.55 3.31 -2.92
CA VAL A 94 0.69 3.27 -2.14
C VAL A 94 0.45 2.72 -0.74
N ALA A 95 1.32 1.81 -0.30
CA ALA A 95 1.42 1.48 1.11
C ALA A 95 2.55 2.27 1.75
N ILE A 96 2.24 2.93 2.86
CA ILE A 96 3.16 3.78 3.62
C ILE A 96 3.36 3.15 4.99
N TYR A 97 4.58 2.72 5.25
CA TYR A 97 4.96 2.25 6.58
C TYR A 97 5.44 3.41 7.45
N LYS A 98 4.82 3.59 8.63
CA LYS A 98 5.16 4.61 9.63
C LYS A 98 5.49 3.92 10.97
N GLU A 99 6.76 3.94 11.37
CA GLU A 99 7.25 3.37 12.65
C GLU A 99 7.04 4.33 13.85
N LYS A 100 6.86 5.64 13.62
CA LYS A 100 6.55 6.64 14.65
C LYS A 100 5.63 7.71 14.08
N GLU A 101 4.88 8.41 14.94
CA GLU A 101 4.06 9.58 14.56
C GLU A 101 4.92 10.80 14.16
N ASN A 102 6.20 10.84 14.53
CA ASN A 102 7.03 12.03 14.28
C ASN A 102 7.58 12.04 12.84
N MET A 103 7.04 12.93 12.02
CA MET A 103 7.35 13.09 10.60
C MET A 103 8.66 13.86 10.30
N GLU A 104 9.35 14.40 11.30
CA GLU A 104 10.53 15.24 11.06
C GLU A 104 11.78 14.49 10.55
N LYS A 105 11.83 13.16 10.68
CA LYS A 105 12.88 12.29 10.12
C LYS A 105 12.24 11.14 9.35
N TRP A 106 11.83 11.45 8.13
CA TRP A 106 11.01 10.56 7.33
C TRP A 106 11.81 9.42 6.68
N ASP A 107 11.92 8.30 7.40
CA ASP A 107 12.37 7.00 6.87
C ASP A 107 11.18 6.07 6.54
N GLY A 108 10.03 6.65 6.18
CA GLY A 108 8.86 5.89 5.75
C GLY A 108 9.15 5.10 4.48
N LEU A 109 8.70 3.84 4.44
CA LEU A 109 8.79 3.01 3.25
C LEU A 109 7.53 3.22 2.41
N PHE A 110 7.73 3.60 1.15
CA PHE A 110 6.70 3.86 0.15
C PHE A 110 6.68 2.67 -0.79
N ILE A 111 5.55 2.00 -0.88
CA ILE A 111 5.47 0.75 -1.61
C ILE A 111 4.35 0.89 -2.64
N PRO A 112 4.69 1.05 -3.93
CA PRO A 112 3.68 1.14 -4.97
C PRO A 112 2.98 -0.22 -5.15
N ILE A 113 1.66 -0.20 -5.21
CA ILE A 113 0.80 -1.34 -5.53
C ILE A 113 0.09 -0.99 -6.84
N PRO A 114 0.65 -1.37 -8.01
CA PRO A 114 0.02 -1.11 -9.29
C PRO A 114 -1.26 -1.96 -9.46
N HIS A 115 -2.18 -1.48 -10.29
CA HIS A 115 -3.38 -2.25 -10.66
C HIS A 115 -2.98 -3.59 -11.31
N PRO A 116 -3.65 -4.72 -11.00
CA PRO A 116 -3.33 -6.02 -11.62
C PRO A 116 -3.42 -6.03 -13.16
N GLU A 117 -4.24 -5.17 -13.75
CA GLU A 117 -4.39 -5.03 -15.21
C GLU A 117 -3.43 -3.99 -15.83
N SER A 118 -2.51 -3.43 -15.04
CA SER A 118 -1.48 -2.52 -15.56
C SER A 118 -0.60 -3.21 -16.59
N ASP A 119 0.04 -2.42 -17.45
CA ASP A 119 1.00 -2.93 -18.42
C ASP A 119 2.07 -3.79 -17.75
N THR A 120 2.51 -4.84 -18.46
CA THR A 120 3.49 -5.80 -17.94
C THR A 120 4.76 -5.13 -17.42
N GLU A 121 5.19 -4.02 -18.05
CA GLU A 121 6.33 -3.24 -17.59
C GLU A 121 6.10 -2.62 -16.20
N VAL A 122 4.92 -2.05 -15.96
CA VAL A 122 4.53 -1.48 -14.65
C VAL A 122 4.49 -2.58 -13.59
N LEU A 123 3.88 -3.72 -13.91
CA LEU A 123 3.81 -4.88 -13.01
C LEU A 123 5.20 -5.43 -12.68
N ASP A 124 6.10 -5.51 -13.65
CA ASP A 124 7.45 -6.04 -13.44
C ASP A 124 8.35 -5.07 -12.67
N ARG A 125 8.20 -3.75 -12.88
CA ARG A 125 8.82 -2.73 -12.03
C ARG A 125 8.32 -2.82 -10.59
N GLY A 126 7.00 -2.98 -10.40
CA GLY A 126 6.41 -3.20 -9.10
C GLY A 126 7.04 -4.41 -8.40
N LYS A 127 7.01 -5.59 -9.03
CA LYS A 127 7.64 -6.83 -8.51
C LYS A 127 9.12 -6.63 -8.17
N LYS A 128 9.86 -5.91 -9.01
CA LYS A 128 11.28 -5.60 -8.78
C LYS A 128 11.46 -4.73 -7.53
N TYR A 129 10.63 -3.71 -7.36
CA TYR A 129 10.66 -2.83 -6.20
C TYR A 129 10.46 -3.64 -4.90
N TYR A 130 9.43 -4.51 -4.88
CA TYR A 130 9.17 -5.41 -3.75
C TYR A 130 10.31 -6.36 -3.41
N THR A 131 10.98 -6.89 -4.43
CA THR A 131 11.98 -7.96 -4.24
C THR A 131 13.39 -7.44 -4.01
N LYS A 132 13.72 -6.24 -4.50
CA LYS A 132 15.09 -5.69 -4.44
C LYS A 132 15.22 -4.49 -3.51
N ASP A 133 14.24 -3.60 -3.54
CA ASP A 133 14.34 -2.27 -2.92
C ASP A 133 13.67 -2.23 -1.54
N VAL A 134 12.65 -3.07 -1.35
CA VAL A 134 11.98 -3.26 -0.06
C VAL A 134 12.67 -4.36 0.75
N LYS A 135 13.37 -3.98 1.83
CA LYS A 135 13.95 -4.93 2.79
C LYS A 135 13.24 -4.82 4.14
N PHE A 136 12.18 -5.60 4.30
CA PHE A 136 11.53 -5.73 5.60
C PHE A 136 12.34 -6.62 6.55
N LYS A 137 12.35 -6.27 7.83
CA LYS A 137 12.58 -7.27 8.89
C LYS A 137 11.44 -8.30 8.82
N SER A 138 11.74 -9.57 9.08
CA SER A 138 10.78 -10.68 8.94
C SER A 138 9.45 -10.44 9.67
N GLU A 139 9.52 -9.74 10.79
CA GLU A 139 8.37 -9.45 11.64
C GLU A 139 7.52 -8.29 11.08
N VAL A 140 8.13 -7.30 10.41
CA VAL A 140 7.41 -6.23 9.68
C VAL A 140 6.72 -6.81 8.45
N GLN A 141 7.34 -7.80 7.79
CA GLN A 141 6.72 -8.49 6.65
C GLN A 141 5.40 -9.16 7.03
N THR A 142 5.32 -9.76 8.23
CA THR A 142 4.07 -10.36 8.72
C THR A 142 2.99 -9.29 8.91
N GLN A 143 3.34 -8.14 9.50
CA GLN A 143 2.40 -7.02 9.65
C GLN A 143 1.97 -6.44 8.30
N TYR A 144 2.88 -6.39 7.31
CA TYR A 144 2.55 -5.95 5.97
C TYR A 144 1.54 -6.88 5.27
N ILE A 145 1.68 -8.20 5.43
CA ILE A 145 0.71 -9.17 4.89
C ILE A 145 -0.68 -8.97 5.52
N LEU A 146 -0.74 -8.77 6.84
CA LEU A 146 -2.01 -8.50 7.53
C LEU A 146 -2.61 -7.16 7.08
N ALA A 147 -1.78 -6.15 6.84
CA ALA A 147 -2.20 -4.86 6.30
C ALA A 147 -2.77 -5.00 4.88
N LEU A 148 -2.13 -5.79 4.01
CA LEU A 148 -2.62 -6.09 2.66
C LEU A 148 -3.97 -6.84 2.68
N GLN A 149 -4.16 -7.76 3.64
CA GLN A 149 -5.46 -8.41 3.82
C GLN A 149 -6.54 -7.40 4.20
N LYS A 150 -6.21 -6.43 5.07
CA LYS A 150 -7.13 -5.34 5.41
C LYS A 150 -7.48 -4.47 4.20
N LEU A 151 -6.50 -4.12 3.37
CA LEU A 151 -6.74 -3.41 2.12
C LEU A 151 -7.66 -4.22 1.20
N ALA A 152 -7.39 -5.51 1.01
CA ALA A 152 -8.22 -6.37 0.15
C ALA A 152 -9.68 -6.43 0.64
N MET A 153 -9.91 -6.52 1.95
CA MET A 153 -11.26 -6.46 2.52
C MET A 153 -11.94 -5.11 2.32
N TYR A 154 -11.18 -4.01 2.43
CA TYR A 154 -11.69 -2.67 2.14
C TYR A 154 -12.15 -2.56 0.68
N LEU A 155 -11.28 -2.91 -0.27
CA LEU A 155 -11.59 -2.84 -1.70
C LEU A 155 -12.81 -3.71 -2.04
N ALA A 156 -12.87 -4.94 -1.52
CA ALA A 156 -14.02 -5.82 -1.73
C ALA A 156 -15.33 -5.25 -1.16
N ALA A 157 -15.27 -4.51 -0.04
CA ALA A 157 -16.43 -3.85 0.55
C ALA A 157 -16.90 -2.64 -0.27
N GLU A 158 -15.97 -1.86 -0.84
CA GLU A 158 -16.31 -0.77 -1.77
C GLU A 158 -16.96 -1.31 -3.05
N ALA A 159 -16.42 -2.39 -3.63
CA ALA A 159 -16.99 -3.07 -4.79
C ALA A 159 -18.46 -3.49 -4.60
N ALA A 160 -18.81 -3.89 -3.38
CA ALA A 160 -20.14 -4.39 -3.06
C ALA A 160 -21.19 -3.28 -2.91
N LYS A 161 -20.79 -2.00 -2.98
CA LYS A 161 -21.70 -0.85 -2.94
C LYS A 161 -22.22 -0.44 -4.32
N GLU A 162 -21.57 -0.91 -5.39
CA GLU A 162 -21.96 -0.70 -6.79
C GLU A 162 -23.05 -1.67 -7.24
#